data_AF-A0A945RBQ2-F1
#
_entry.id   AF-A0A945RBQ2-F1
#
_cell.length_a   1.000
_cell.length_b   1.000
_cell.length_c   1.000
_cell.angle_alpha   90.00
_cell.angle_beta   90.00
_cell.angle_gamma   90.00
#
_symmetry.space_group_name_H-M   'P 1'
#
loop_
_entity.id
_entity.type
_entity.pdbx_description
1 polymer ?
#
loop_
_entity_poly.entity_id
_entity_poly.type
_entity_poly.pdbx_seq_one_letter_code
_entity_poly.pdbx_strand_id
1 'polypeptide(L)'
;MLVPSLSSRDVWYTWNICSLSIGLYKMPTPAPIQIIEYLTKSFRYPVLTVGCAVCIPLLALYTFTGVIFPDYVNPQGERPEEVIGIFLLFSILPAYLLMCFTAWMKSSDSLFASLESQLPNSEEHLYSRFRWARYWPLAVIWGILFAVLAGINWESLIFEWGDPLLRLSVLLVFGQVSIWIVVSLVLFFVLHEGLILSKYGKKLKVNLYDLDSLNGFGRAGLNGLLMTVGALVLTSLQSLDLTIRWDNYANGVYVGVPAATLLVLLPIWSVHKNIVQEKANVIDGINRAIKGASDSLDSESLTRLNGLLIRREQIHHMRNWPMDLSLFSRLVFYVFIPPLAWAGAALTEVLLDSFLGT
;
A
#
# COMPACT_ATOMS: atom_id res chain seq x y z
N MET A 1 -46.85 36.25 -16.24
CA MET A 1 -46.00 35.07 -16.53
C MET A 1 -44.68 35.29 -15.83
N LEU A 2 -44.53 34.70 -14.64
CA LEU A 2 -43.39 34.86 -13.76
C LEU A 2 -42.80 33.48 -13.51
N VAL A 3 -41.50 33.37 -13.75
CA VAL A 3 -40.64 32.23 -13.41
C VAL A 3 -40.51 32.13 -11.88
N PRO A 4 -40.49 30.92 -11.30
CA PRO A 4 -39.81 30.70 -10.04
C PRO A 4 -38.58 29.82 -10.21
N SER A 5 -37.47 30.34 -9.69
CA SER A 5 -36.19 29.69 -9.45
C SER A 5 -36.31 28.49 -8.49
N LEU A 6 -35.84 27.32 -8.92
CA LEU A 6 -35.62 26.18 -8.01
C LEU A 6 -34.19 26.22 -7.48
N SER A 7 -34.10 26.25 -6.15
CA SER A 7 -32.87 26.42 -5.38
C SER A 7 -32.05 25.14 -5.31
N SER A 8 -30.73 25.30 -5.34
CA SER A 8 -29.69 24.27 -5.37
C SER A 8 -29.41 23.64 -4.00
N ARG A 9 -30.41 23.10 -3.29
CA ARG A 9 -30.21 22.51 -1.94
C ARG A 9 -30.81 21.13 -1.63
N ASP A 10 -31.40 20.41 -2.60
CA ASP A 10 -32.12 19.15 -2.30
C ASP A 10 -31.62 17.90 -3.07
N VAL A 11 -30.31 17.61 -3.07
CA VAL A 11 -29.77 16.38 -3.70
C VAL A 11 -28.97 15.47 -2.73
N TRP A 12 -28.95 15.76 -1.43
CA TRP A 12 -28.05 15.06 -0.48
C TRP A 12 -28.70 14.10 0.54
N TYR A 13 -29.98 13.71 0.40
CA TYR A 13 -30.65 12.93 1.46
C TYR A 13 -31.49 11.70 1.03
N THR A 14 -31.10 10.96 -0.02
CA THR A 14 -31.80 9.70 -0.39
C THR A 14 -30.86 8.51 -0.61
N TRP A 15 -29.90 8.29 0.28
CA TRP A 15 -29.06 7.08 0.32
C TRP A 15 -29.04 6.36 1.68
N ASN A 16 -29.95 6.70 2.59
CA ASN A 16 -30.14 5.96 3.84
C ASN A 16 -31.56 5.42 3.89
N ILE A 17 -31.70 4.17 4.35
CA ILE A 17 -32.93 3.38 4.54
C ILE A 17 -33.27 2.45 3.36
N CYS A 18 -32.40 1.45 3.09
CA CYS A 18 -32.86 0.16 2.54
C CYS A 18 -31.82 -0.98 2.72
N SER A 19 -31.25 -1.16 3.91
CA SER A 19 -30.39 -2.34 4.18
C SER A 19 -30.47 -2.87 5.61
N LEU A 20 -31.67 -2.84 6.21
CA LEU A 20 -31.94 -3.57 7.44
C LEU A 20 -32.91 -4.72 7.15
N SER A 21 -32.47 -5.93 7.50
CA SER A 21 -33.17 -7.20 7.45
C SER A 21 -33.11 -7.96 6.12
N ILE A 22 -32.14 -8.89 6.02
CA ILE A 22 -32.37 -10.33 5.83
C ILE A 22 -31.16 -11.03 6.47
N GLY A 23 -31.41 -11.78 7.54
CA GLY A 23 -30.41 -12.64 8.16
C GLY A 23 -30.41 -14.02 7.50
N LEU A 24 -29.27 -14.43 6.95
CA LEU A 24 -28.87 -15.83 6.77
C LEU A 24 -27.38 -15.85 6.34
N TYR A 25 -26.53 -16.44 7.19
CA TYR A 25 -25.09 -16.68 7.00
C TYR A 25 -24.19 -15.45 6.71
N LYS A 26 -24.08 -14.53 7.67
CA LYS A 26 -22.93 -13.61 7.72
C LYS A 26 -21.67 -14.40 8.11
N MET A 27 -20.82 -14.73 7.14
CA MET A 27 -19.42 -15.02 7.48
C MET A 27 -18.85 -13.76 8.15
N PRO A 28 -18.27 -13.85 9.35
CA PRO A 28 -17.78 -12.68 10.05
C PRO A 28 -16.62 -12.11 9.24
N THR A 29 -16.78 -10.88 8.74
CA THR A 29 -15.63 -10.06 8.32
C THR A 29 -14.60 -10.08 9.46
N PRO A 30 -13.30 -10.16 9.17
CA PRO A 30 -12.31 -10.30 10.23
C PRO A 30 -12.31 -9.06 11.13
N ALA A 31 -12.09 -9.25 12.43
CA ALA A 31 -12.19 -8.19 13.44
C ALA A 31 -11.38 -6.91 13.10
N PRO A 32 -10.13 -6.99 12.60
CA PRO A 32 -9.38 -5.79 12.21
C PRO A 32 -10.10 -4.95 11.13
N ILE A 33 -10.76 -5.61 10.16
CA ILE A 33 -11.50 -4.93 9.10
C ILE A 33 -12.78 -4.30 9.66
N GLN A 34 -13.50 -5.01 10.54
CA GLN A 34 -14.70 -4.46 11.19
C GLN A 34 -14.39 -3.18 11.97
N ILE A 35 -13.27 -3.15 12.68
CA ILE A 35 -12.82 -1.97 13.42
C ILE A 35 -12.59 -0.80 12.47
N ILE A 36 -11.87 -1.03 11.36
CA ILE A 36 -11.60 0.03 10.37
C ILE A 36 -12.87 0.50 9.67
N GLU A 37 -13.78 -0.40 9.32
CA GLU A 37 -15.08 -0.04 8.75
C GLU A 37 -15.90 0.80 9.72
N TYR A 38 -15.93 0.41 11.00
CA TYR A 38 -16.60 1.17 12.04
C TYR A 38 -15.98 2.57 12.20
N LEU A 39 -14.65 2.67 12.25
CA LEU A 39 -13.94 3.94 12.36
C LEU A 39 -14.20 4.84 11.15
N THR A 40 -14.20 4.26 9.95
CA THR A 40 -14.46 4.97 8.69
C THR A 40 -15.88 5.53 8.61
N LYS A 41 -16.85 4.83 9.19
CA LYS A 41 -18.25 5.28 9.25
C LYS A 41 -18.51 6.27 10.39
N SER A 42 -17.79 6.15 11.51
CA SER A 42 -18.06 6.91 12.72
C SER A 42 -17.37 8.27 12.76
N PHE A 43 -16.21 8.42 12.10
CA PHE A 43 -15.40 9.64 12.17
C PHE A 43 -15.33 10.37 10.83
N ARG A 44 -15.29 11.72 10.88
CA ARG A 44 -15.14 12.59 9.70
C ARG A 44 -13.77 12.46 9.04
N TYR A 45 -12.72 12.22 9.83
CA TYR A 45 -11.33 12.11 9.38
C TYR A 45 -10.70 10.78 9.84
N PRO A 46 -11.21 9.63 9.36
CA PRO A 46 -10.91 8.32 9.95
C PRO A 46 -9.42 7.96 9.88
N VAL A 47 -8.74 8.33 8.78
CA VAL A 47 -7.29 8.11 8.62
C VAL A 47 -6.51 8.81 9.72
N LEU A 48 -6.73 10.13 9.91
CA LEU A 48 -6.03 10.91 10.93
C LEU A 48 -6.37 10.42 12.34
N THR A 49 -7.64 10.07 12.60
CA THR A 49 -8.09 9.54 13.88
C THR A 49 -7.36 8.25 14.24
N VAL A 50 -7.23 7.30 13.32
CA VAL A 50 -6.50 6.04 13.52
C VAL A 50 -5.03 6.32 13.86
N GLY A 51 -4.38 7.20 13.08
CA GLY A 51 -2.99 7.59 13.32
C GLY A 51 -2.79 8.21 14.71
N CYS A 52 -3.62 9.17 15.09
CA CYS A 52 -3.53 9.84 16.39
C CYS A 52 -3.84 8.88 17.54
N ALA A 53 -4.81 7.99 17.37
CA ALA A 53 -5.21 7.01 18.39
C ALA A 53 -4.12 5.98 18.71
N VAL A 54 -3.13 5.80 17.81
CA VAL A 54 -1.99 4.89 18.03
C VAL A 54 -0.73 5.68 18.39
N CYS A 55 -0.43 6.75 17.66
CA CYS A 55 0.79 7.52 17.84
C CYS A 55 0.82 8.24 19.19
N ILE A 56 -0.27 8.91 19.58
CA ILE A 56 -0.30 9.71 20.82
C ILE A 56 -0.13 8.81 22.06
N PRO A 57 -0.85 7.69 22.22
CA PRO A 57 -0.63 6.82 23.37
C PRO A 57 0.76 6.18 23.41
N LEU A 58 1.34 5.81 22.27
CA LEU A 58 2.70 5.26 22.22
C LEU A 58 3.75 6.32 22.61
N LEU A 59 3.67 7.52 22.03
CA LEU A 59 4.53 8.64 22.41
C LEU A 59 4.38 8.98 23.89
N ALA A 60 3.15 9.04 24.40
CA ALA A 60 2.88 9.30 25.81
C ALA A 60 3.48 8.20 26.70
N LEU A 61 3.30 6.92 26.35
CA LEU A 61 3.86 5.78 27.06
C LEU A 61 5.38 5.89 27.17
N TYR A 62 6.08 6.12 26.06
CA TYR A 62 7.55 6.21 26.05
C TYR A 62 8.07 7.48 26.72
N THR A 63 7.30 8.58 26.69
CA THR A 63 7.64 9.81 27.41
C THR A 63 7.47 9.64 28.92
N PHE A 64 6.32 9.12 29.38
CA PHE A 64 6.03 8.94 30.81
C PHE A 64 6.92 7.90 31.49
N THR A 65 7.41 6.93 30.73
CA THR A 65 8.38 5.93 31.22
C THR A 65 9.81 6.46 31.25
N GLY A 66 10.08 7.64 30.68
CA GLY A 66 11.39 8.28 30.64
C GLY A 66 12.37 7.66 29.64
N VAL A 67 11.97 6.65 28.87
CA VAL A 67 12.90 5.96 27.95
C VAL A 67 13.29 6.78 26.72
N ILE A 68 12.51 7.81 26.38
CA ILE A 68 12.89 8.78 25.34
C ILE A 68 14.02 9.70 25.84
N PHE A 69 14.18 9.91 27.14
CA PHE A 69 15.25 10.74 27.68
C PHE A 69 16.06 9.90 28.66
N PRO A 70 16.87 8.93 28.18
CA PRO A 70 17.63 8.08 29.07
C PRO A 70 18.65 8.93 29.85
N ASP A 71 18.46 9.04 31.16
CA ASP A 71 19.39 9.71 32.09
C ASP A 71 20.75 8.99 32.21
N TYR A 72 20.86 7.79 31.62
CA TYR A 72 21.99 6.89 31.76
C TYR A 72 22.66 6.71 30.40
N VAL A 73 23.96 6.96 30.34
CA VAL A 73 24.80 6.46 29.26
C VAL A 73 24.71 4.94 29.31
N ASN A 74 24.14 4.31 28.27
CA ASN A 74 24.05 2.86 28.18
C ASN A 74 25.47 2.27 28.38
N PRO A 75 25.70 1.30 29.29
CA PRO A 75 26.99 0.63 29.46
C PRO A 75 27.55 0.03 28.16
N GLN A 76 26.70 -0.17 27.15
CA GLN A 76 27.01 -0.77 25.86
C GLN A 76 27.46 0.24 24.79
N GLY A 77 27.49 1.55 25.10
CA GLY A 77 28.00 2.59 24.20
C GLY A 77 27.01 3.09 23.14
N GLU A 78 25.74 2.67 23.17
CA GLU A 78 24.69 3.27 22.34
C GLU A 78 24.46 4.72 22.74
N ARG A 79 24.43 5.61 21.74
CA ARG A 79 24.26 7.04 21.98
C ARG A 79 22.78 7.33 22.30
N PRO A 80 22.46 8.24 23.25
CA PRO A 80 21.08 8.55 23.63
C PRO A 80 20.17 8.92 22.45
N GLU A 81 20.73 9.51 21.40
CA GLU A 81 20.02 9.93 20.19
C GLU A 81 19.49 8.74 19.37
N GLU A 82 20.22 7.61 19.35
CA GLU A 82 19.76 6.38 18.70
C GLU A 82 18.52 5.84 19.39
N VAL A 83 18.54 5.79 20.73
CA VAL A 83 17.43 5.30 21.55
C VAL A 83 16.17 6.15 21.33
N ILE A 84 16.33 7.49 21.29
CA ILE A 84 15.24 8.41 20.92
C ILE A 84 14.67 8.04 19.55
N GLY A 85 15.55 7.85 18.57
CA GLY A 85 15.20 7.47 17.20
C GLY A 85 14.37 6.20 17.11
N ILE A 86 14.78 5.16 17.84
CA ILE A 86 14.08 3.88 17.92
C ILE A 86 12.67 4.05 18.52
N PHE A 87 12.51 4.78 19.62
CA PHE A 87 11.19 4.98 20.23
C PHE A 87 10.26 5.89 19.41
N LEU A 88 10.83 6.87 18.69
CA LEU A 88 10.09 7.64 17.69
C LEU A 88 9.61 6.73 16.56
N LEU A 89 10.46 5.82 16.07
CA LEU A 89 10.06 4.83 15.07
C LEU A 89 8.94 3.93 15.61
N PHE A 90 9.06 3.42 16.83
CA PHE A 90 8.05 2.58 17.50
C PHE A 90 6.70 3.27 17.64
N SER A 91 6.68 4.60 17.70
CA SER A 91 5.46 5.37 17.81
C SER A 91 4.86 5.75 16.45
N ILE A 92 5.71 6.17 15.52
CA ILE A 92 5.31 6.77 14.24
C ILE A 92 5.02 5.68 13.21
N LEU A 93 5.84 4.62 13.10
CA LEU A 93 5.70 3.62 12.05
C LEU A 93 4.38 2.83 12.14
N PRO A 94 3.96 2.29 13.31
CA PRO A 94 2.68 1.60 13.42
C PRO A 94 1.50 2.51 13.06
N ALA A 95 1.54 3.76 13.53
CA ALA A 95 0.50 4.75 13.23
C ALA A 95 0.43 5.05 11.73
N TYR A 96 1.58 5.31 11.10
CA TYR A 96 1.69 5.53 9.66
C TYR A 96 1.14 4.34 8.85
N LEU A 97 1.53 3.11 9.17
CA LEU A 97 1.07 1.92 8.47
C LEU A 97 -0.44 1.72 8.60
N LEU A 98 -1.01 1.96 9.79
CA LEU A 98 -2.46 1.86 10.00
C LEU A 98 -3.23 2.99 9.31
N MET A 99 -2.66 4.19 9.23
CA MET A 99 -3.20 5.30 8.41
C MET A 99 -3.23 4.91 6.93
N CYS A 100 -2.12 4.42 6.39
CA CYS A 100 -2.02 3.95 5.01
C CYS A 100 -2.99 2.81 4.75
N PHE A 101 -3.12 1.86 5.68
CA PHE A 101 -4.06 0.74 5.57
C PHE A 101 -5.53 1.21 5.55
N THR A 102 -5.88 2.19 6.38
CA THR A 102 -7.23 2.79 6.39
C THR A 102 -7.53 3.50 5.07
N ALA A 103 -6.57 4.29 4.56
CA ALA A 103 -6.69 4.95 3.26
C ALA A 103 -6.78 3.93 2.11
N TRP A 104 -5.99 2.85 2.18
CA TRP A 104 -6.01 1.75 1.24
C TRP A 104 -7.39 1.09 1.19
N MET A 105 -7.96 0.71 2.34
CA MET A 105 -9.27 0.07 2.41
C MET A 105 -10.34 0.91 1.73
N LYS A 106 -10.38 2.23 2.04
CA LYS A 106 -11.31 3.17 1.40
C LYS A 106 -11.12 3.25 -0.12
N SER A 107 -9.87 3.31 -0.59
CA SER A 107 -9.57 3.33 -2.01
C SER A 107 -9.95 2.00 -2.67
N SER A 108 -9.65 0.87 -2.02
CA SER A 108 -9.93 -0.47 -2.53
C SER A 108 -11.43 -0.68 -2.72
N ASP A 109 -12.25 -0.27 -1.74
CA ASP A 109 -13.71 -0.40 -1.84
C ASP A 109 -14.29 0.39 -3.02
N SER A 110 -13.77 1.59 -3.29
CA SER A 110 -14.18 2.37 -4.47
C SER A 110 -13.80 1.70 -5.79
N LEU A 111 -12.62 1.05 -5.83
CA LEU A 111 -12.17 0.30 -7.01
C LEU A 111 -13.01 -0.95 -7.23
N PHE A 112 -13.29 -1.71 -6.17
CA PHE A 112 -14.13 -2.90 -6.26
C PHE A 112 -15.56 -2.56 -6.69
N ALA A 113 -16.15 -1.49 -6.16
CA ALA A 113 -17.46 -1.01 -6.61
C ALA A 113 -17.46 -0.64 -8.10
N SER A 114 -16.38 -0.03 -8.59
CA SER A 114 -16.24 0.31 -10.01
C SER A 114 -16.09 -0.94 -10.89
N LEU A 115 -15.28 -1.91 -10.44
CA LEU A 115 -15.06 -3.18 -11.15
C LEU A 115 -16.30 -4.07 -11.16
N GLU A 116 -17.11 -4.02 -10.11
CA GLU A 116 -18.35 -4.79 -9.99
C GLU A 116 -19.31 -4.51 -11.16
N SER A 117 -19.42 -3.25 -11.57
CA SER A 117 -20.25 -2.85 -12.72
C SER A 117 -19.79 -3.44 -14.07
N GLN A 118 -18.55 -3.93 -14.14
CA GLN A 118 -17.92 -4.42 -15.37
C GLN A 118 -17.81 -5.95 -15.43
N LEU A 119 -18.08 -6.65 -14.32
CA LEU A 119 -17.93 -8.10 -14.21
C LEU A 119 -19.26 -8.82 -14.42
N PRO A 120 -19.31 -9.89 -15.24
CA PRO A 120 -20.48 -10.76 -15.29
C PRO A 120 -20.62 -11.54 -13.96
N ASN A 121 -21.84 -11.61 -13.41
CA ASN A 121 -22.19 -12.28 -12.14
C ASN A 121 -21.47 -11.71 -10.89
N SER A 122 -21.68 -10.43 -10.61
CA SER A 122 -21.04 -9.69 -9.50
C SER A 122 -21.33 -10.23 -8.09
N GLU A 123 -22.53 -10.75 -7.83
CA GLU A 123 -22.96 -11.11 -6.47
C GLU A 123 -22.15 -12.26 -5.85
N GLU A 124 -21.78 -13.30 -6.62
CA GLU A 124 -20.99 -14.44 -6.13
C GLU A 124 -19.54 -14.04 -5.77
N HIS A 125 -19.07 -12.93 -6.34
CA HIS A 125 -17.70 -12.47 -6.24
C HIS A 125 -17.42 -11.69 -4.95
N LEU A 126 -18.39 -10.91 -4.45
CA LEU A 126 -18.33 -10.23 -3.15
C LEU A 126 -18.17 -11.19 -1.97
N TYR A 127 -18.92 -12.30 -1.94
CA TYR A 127 -18.84 -13.32 -0.87
C TYR A 127 -17.46 -13.97 -0.76
N SER A 128 -16.70 -13.98 -1.86
CA SER A 128 -15.38 -14.61 -1.92
C SER A 128 -14.24 -13.73 -1.37
N ARG A 129 -14.45 -12.41 -1.27
CA ARG A 129 -13.41 -11.41 -0.96
C ARG A 129 -12.78 -11.64 0.42
N PHE A 130 -13.56 -11.89 1.46
CA PHE A 130 -13.03 -12.04 2.82
C PHE A 130 -12.77 -13.49 3.27
N ARG A 131 -12.95 -14.48 2.39
CA ARG A 131 -12.86 -15.90 2.76
C ARG A 131 -11.49 -16.32 3.32
N TRP A 132 -10.41 -15.70 2.83
CA TRP A 132 -9.05 -15.97 3.34
C TRP A 132 -8.62 -14.96 4.41
N ALA A 133 -9.35 -13.86 4.55
CA ALA A 133 -9.07 -12.83 5.55
C ALA A 133 -9.30 -13.34 6.99
N ARG A 134 -10.01 -14.47 7.17
CA ARG A 134 -10.15 -15.18 8.46
C ARG A 134 -8.83 -15.70 9.04
N TYR A 135 -7.80 -15.89 8.21
CA TYR A 135 -6.49 -16.38 8.64
C TYR A 135 -5.58 -15.26 9.18
N TRP A 136 -6.12 -14.06 9.42
CA TRP A 136 -5.37 -12.94 9.99
C TRP A 136 -4.64 -13.25 11.32
N PRO A 137 -5.08 -14.18 12.21
CA PRO A 137 -4.29 -14.50 13.41
C PRO A 137 -2.92 -15.12 13.07
N LEU A 138 -2.80 -15.80 11.92
CA LEU A 138 -1.50 -16.29 11.45
C LEU A 138 -0.54 -15.14 11.15
N ALA A 139 -1.04 -14.01 10.65
CA ALA A 139 -0.20 -12.82 10.44
C ALA A 139 0.32 -12.27 11.77
N VAL A 140 -0.49 -12.26 12.83
CA VAL A 140 -0.02 -11.86 14.18
C VAL A 140 1.08 -12.80 14.65
N ILE A 141 0.88 -14.12 14.54
CA ILE A 141 1.88 -15.12 14.94
C ILE A 141 3.18 -14.92 14.16
N TRP A 142 3.11 -14.71 12.84
CA TRP A 142 4.28 -14.43 12.01
C TRP A 142 4.98 -13.13 12.40
N GLY A 143 4.23 -12.07 12.74
CA GLY A 143 4.80 -10.81 13.20
C GLY A 143 5.56 -10.97 14.52
N ILE A 144 4.98 -11.68 15.48
CA ILE A 144 5.64 -11.99 16.76
C ILE A 144 6.89 -12.84 16.52
N LEU A 145 6.78 -13.90 15.70
CA LEU A 145 7.90 -14.78 15.40
C LEU A 145 9.05 -14.01 14.75
N PHE A 146 8.75 -13.13 13.79
CA PHE A 146 9.76 -12.28 13.15
C PHE A 146 10.41 -11.31 14.15
N ALA A 147 9.62 -10.66 15.01
CA ALA A 147 10.15 -9.79 16.06
C ALA A 147 11.13 -10.53 16.97
N VAL A 148 10.76 -11.72 17.44
CA VAL A 148 11.58 -12.53 18.36
C VAL A 148 12.84 -13.06 17.68
N LEU A 149 12.76 -13.51 16.42
CA LEU A 149 13.89 -14.14 15.75
C LEU A 149 14.86 -13.17 15.08
N ALA A 150 14.37 -12.04 14.57
CA ALA A 150 15.16 -11.12 13.74
C ALA A 150 15.10 -9.67 14.20
N GLY A 151 14.04 -9.26 14.91
CA GLY A 151 13.85 -7.86 15.33
C GLY A 151 14.52 -7.50 16.65
N ILE A 152 14.63 -8.45 17.58
CA ILE A 152 15.15 -8.22 18.94
C ILE A 152 16.60 -8.73 19.03
N ASN A 153 17.51 -7.84 19.43
CA ASN A 153 18.87 -8.21 19.79
C ASN A 153 18.91 -8.67 21.26
N TRP A 154 18.67 -9.96 21.50
CA TRP A 154 18.59 -10.54 22.85
C TRP A 154 19.86 -10.34 23.69
N GLU A 155 21.03 -10.25 23.06
CA GLU A 155 22.31 -10.07 23.76
C GLU A 155 22.45 -8.68 24.39
N SER A 156 21.73 -7.69 23.85
CA SER A 156 21.73 -6.31 24.35
C SER A 156 20.80 -6.08 25.55
N LEU A 157 19.91 -7.03 25.87
CA LEU A 157 18.83 -6.82 26.84
C LEU A 157 19.21 -7.27 28.25
N ILE A 158 18.82 -6.46 29.23
CA ILE A 158 19.03 -6.74 30.66
C ILE A 158 17.66 -6.90 31.34
N PHE A 159 17.45 -8.05 31.99
CA PHE A 159 16.19 -8.39 32.65
C PHE A 159 16.32 -8.57 34.18
N GLU A 160 17.35 -7.97 34.77
CA GLU A 160 17.61 -8.07 36.20
C GLU A 160 16.74 -7.08 37.00
N TRP A 161 16.09 -7.58 38.05
CA TRP A 161 15.25 -6.75 38.92
C TRP A 161 16.10 -5.76 39.71
N GLY A 162 15.73 -4.48 39.62
CA GLY A 162 16.45 -3.38 40.28
C GLY A 162 17.49 -2.69 39.39
N ASP A 163 17.77 -3.24 38.19
CA ASP A 163 18.60 -2.56 37.20
C ASP A 163 17.82 -1.40 36.54
N PRO A 164 18.40 -0.18 36.43
CA PRO A 164 17.76 0.93 35.72
C PRO A 164 17.41 0.64 34.25
N LEU A 165 18.13 -0.28 33.59
CA LEU A 165 17.97 -0.66 32.18
C LEU A 165 16.87 -1.70 31.93
N LEU A 166 16.31 -2.30 32.98
CA LEU A 166 15.19 -3.24 32.86
C LEU A 166 14.01 -2.62 32.10
N ARG A 167 13.68 -1.37 32.43
CA ARG A 167 12.55 -0.64 31.81
C ARG A 167 12.78 -0.42 30.32
N LEU A 168 14.01 -0.03 29.94
CA LEU A 168 14.41 0.15 28.56
C LEU A 168 14.26 -1.16 27.79
N SER A 169 14.81 -2.26 28.32
CA SER A 169 14.78 -3.58 27.69
C SER A 169 13.35 -4.08 27.44
N VAL A 170 12.47 -3.94 28.43
CA VAL A 170 11.05 -4.33 28.31
C VAL A 170 10.34 -3.50 27.23
N LEU A 171 10.58 -2.19 27.18
CA LEU A 171 9.94 -1.31 26.21
C LEU A 171 10.50 -1.48 24.79
N LEU A 172 11.78 -1.84 24.64
CA LEU A 172 12.36 -2.24 23.36
C LEU A 172 11.68 -3.49 22.80
N VAL A 173 11.54 -4.54 23.62
CA VAL A 173 10.82 -5.77 23.24
C VAL A 173 9.38 -5.46 22.87
N PHE A 174 8.67 -4.69 23.70
CA PHE A 174 7.29 -4.29 23.44
C PHE A 174 7.16 -3.53 22.11
N GLY A 175 8.04 -2.56 21.86
CA GLY A 175 8.03 -1.76 20.63
C GLY A 175 8.31 -2.60 19.38
N GLN A 176 9.33 -3.46 19.41
CA GLN A 176 9.64 -4.38 18.31
C GLN A 176 8.48 -5.31 18.00
N VAL A 177 7.93 -5.99 19.01
CA VAL A 177 6.78 -6.89 18.84
C VAL A 177 5.58 -6.13 18.27
N SER A 178 5.29 -4.93 18.79
CA SER A 178 4.18 -4.10 18.32
C SER A 178 4.32 -3.67 16.86
N ILE A 179 5.51 -3.20 16.44
CA ILE A 179 5.78 -2.86 15.04
C ILE A 179 5.53 -4.07 14.15
N TRP A 180 6.14 -5.22 14.45
CA TRP A 180 6.11 -6.36 13.54
C TRP A 180 4.75 -7.04 13.47
N ILE A 181 3.96 -7.00 14.56
CA ILE A 181 2.54 -7.36 14.50
C ILE A 181 1.81 -6.46 13.50
N VAL A 182 1.97 -5.14 13.59
CA VAL A 182 1.29 -4.19 12.70
C VAL A 182 1.76 -4.34 11.25
N VAL A 183 3.07 -4.44 11.01
CA VAL A 183 3.64 -4.67 9.67
C VAL A 183 3.05 -5.95 9.06
N SER A 184 3.08 -7.07 9.79
CA SER A 184 2.59 -8.34 9.30
C SER A 184 1.08 -8.29 9.01
N LEU A 185 0.28 -7.70 9.90
CA LEU A 185 -1.16 -7.53 9.70
C LEU A 185 -1.49 -6.69 8.47
N VAL A 186 -0.85 -5.52 8.34
CA VAL A 186 -1.09 -4.61 7.21
C VAL A 186 -0.68 -5.29 5.90
N LEU A 187 0.52 -5.89 5.84
CA LEU A 187 0.97 -6.60 4.65
C LEU A 187 0.06 -7.77 4.31
N PHE A 188 -0.40 -8.55 5.29
CA PHE A 188 -1.33 -9.66 5.06
C PHE A 188 -2.60 -9.20 4.35
N PHE A 189 -3.26 -8.15 4.86
CA PHE A 189 -4.51 -7.67 4.25
C PHE A 189 -4.29 -7.02 2.89
N VAL A 190 -3.25 -6.20 2.74
CA VAL A 190 -2.98 -5.52 1.46
C VAL A 190 -2.55 -6.52 0.38
N LEU A 191 -1.74 -7.53 0.72
CA LEU A 191 -1.38 -8.61 -0.20
C LEU A 191 -2.60 -9.46 -0.57
N HIS A 192 -3.45 -9.78 0.40
CA HIS A 192 -4.68 -10.53 0.16
C HIS A 192 -5.61 -9.79 -0.82
N GLU A 193 -5.81 -8.50 -0.62
CA GLU A 193 -6.55 -7.63 -1.54
C GLU A 193 -5.90 -7.56 -2.93
N GLY A 194 -4.56 -7.44 -2.99
CA GLY A 194 -3.81 -7.46 -4.26
C GLY A 194 -3.95 -8.77 -5.03
N LEU A 195 -3.96 -9.92 -4.35
CA LEU A 195 -4.21 -11.23 -4.96
C LEU A 195 -5.63 -11.35 -5.51
N ILE A 196 -6.61 -10.81 -4.78
CA ILE A 196 -7.99 -10.76 -5.22
C ILE A 196 -8.11 -9.89 -6.46
N LEU A 197 -7.56 -8.68 -6.42
CA LEU A 197 -7.56 -7.75 -7.54
C LEU A 197 -6.87 -8.38 -8.77
N SER A 198 -5.78 -9.13 -8.56
CA SER A 198 -5.13 -9.91 -9.61
C SER A 198 -6.07 -10.93 -10.26
N LYS A 199 -6.86 -11.66 -9.46
CA LYS A 199 -7.86 -12.63 -9.96
C LYS A 199 -8.97 -11.94 -10.77
N TYR A 200 -9.44 -10.78 -10.32
CA TYR A 200 -10.42 -9.99 -11.07
C TYR A 200 -9.85 -9.45 -12.38
N GLY A 201 -8.61 -8.95 -12.35
CA GLY A 201 -7.91 -8.48 -13.54
C GLY A 201 -7.84 -9.52 -14.65
N LYS A 202 -7.73 -10.81 -14.33
CA LYS A 202 -7.76 -11.92 -15.30
C LYS A 202 -9.12 -12.12 -15.99
N LYS A 203 -10.22 -11.76 -15.34
CA LYS A 203 -11.59 -11.97 -15.86
C LYS A 203 -12.16 -10.74 -16.57
N LEU A 204 -11.50 -9.60 -16.42
CA LEU A 204 -11.97 -8.34 -16.97
C LEU A 204 -11.84 -8.35 -18.50
N LYS A 205 -12.91 -7.93 -19.18
CA LYS A 205 -12.89 -7.69 -20.62
C LYS A 205 -12.17 -6.37 -20.89
N VAL A 206 -11.04 -6.43 -21.60
CA VAL A 206 -10.23 -5.25 -21.89
C VAL A 206 -10.75 -4.57 -23.15
N ASN A 207 -11.11 -3.29 -23.03
CA ASN A 207 -11.34 -2.42 -24.18
C ASN A 207 -10.04 -1.67 -24.52
N LEU A 208 -9.39 -2.02 -25.64
CA LEU A 208 -8.13 -1.38 -26.06
C LEU A 208 -8.26 0.12 -26.34
N TYR A 209 -9.47 0.61 -26.62
CA TYR A 209 -9.73 2.04 -26.89
C TYR A 209 -10.03 2.86 -25.63
N ASP A 210 -10.28 2.19 -24.50
CA ASP A 210 -10.51 2.82 -23.20
C ASP A 210 -9.69 2.10 -22.13
N LEU A 211 -8.36 2.23 -22.25
CA LEU A 211 -7.45 1.68 -21.26
C LEU A 211 -7.46 2.48 -19.96
N ASP A 212 -8.04 3.69 -19.92
CA ASP A 212 -8.01 4.55 -18.74
C ASP A 212 -8.93 4.07 -17.63
N SER A 213 -10.00 3.36 -18.01
CA SER A 213 -10.80 2.54 -17.09
C SER A 213 -9.97 1.57 -16.24
N LEU A 214 -8.79 1.15 -16.72
CA LEU A 214 -7.90 0.20 -16.05
C LEU A 214 -6.85 0.86 -15.13
N ASN A 215 -6.76 2.19 -15.13
CA ASN A 215 -5.78 2.91 -14.30
C ASN A 215 -5.98 2.66 -12.79
N GLY A 216 -7.17 2.19 -12.38
CA GLY A 216 -7.44 1.78 -11.00
C GLY A 216 -6.48 0.70 -10.47
N PHE A 217 -6.08 -0.24 -11.33
CA PHE A 217 -5.10 -1.28 -10.97
C PHE A 217 -3.70 -0.69 -10.76
N GLY A 218 -3.30 0.25 -11.62
CA GLY A 218 -2.06 1.01 -11.46
C GLY A 218 -2.03 1.84 -10.18
N ARG A 219 -3.13 2.53 -9.86
CA ARG A 219 -3.29 3.30 -8.62
C ARG A 219 -3.22 2.41 -7.37
N ALA A 220 -3.82 1.22 -7.41
CA ALA A 220 -3.68 0.24 -6.34
C ALA A 220 -2.20 -0.15 -6.15
N GLY A 221 -1.48 -0.52 -7.22
CA GLY A 221 -0.04 -0.81 -7.11
C GLY A 221 0.76 0.37 -6.52
N LEU A 222 0.50 1.59 -6.99
CA LEU A 222 1.19 2.80 -6.54
C LEU A 222 0.92 3.14 -5.06
N ASN A 223 -0.32 2.96 -4.59
CA ASN A 223 -0.65 3.18 -3.17
C ASN A 223 0.10 2.19 -2.27
N GLY A 224 0.28 0.94 -2.74
CA GLY A 224 0.98 -0.11 -2.02
C GLY A 224 2.47 0.20 -1.94
N LEU A 225 3.04 0.68 -3.04
CA LEU A 225 4.41 1.19 -3.10
C LEU A 225 4.62 2.38 -2.16
N LEU A 226 3.72 3.37 -2.17
CA LEU A 226 3.83 4.55 -1.33
C LEU A 226 3.84 4.17 0.16
N MET A 227 2.96 3.23 0.55
CA MET A 227 2.92 2.69 1.90
C MET A 227 4.26 2.08 2.31
N THR A 228 4.81 1.16 1.50
CA THR A 228 6.08 0.48 1.84
C THR A 228 7.28 1.41 1.77
N VAL A 229 7.34 2.31 0.79
CA VAL A 229 8.40 3.32 0.66
C VAL A 229 8.40 4.28 1.84
N GLY A 230 7.25 4.81 2.25
CA GLY A 230 7.20 5.68 3.42
C GLY A 230 7.58 4.96 4.71
N ALA A 231 7.25 3.66 4.84
CA ALA A 231 7.70 2.85 5.97
C ALA A 231 9.23 2.70 5.98
N LEU A 232 9.86 2.45 4.83
CA LEU A 232 11.33 2.39 4.68
C LEU A 232 12.01 3.73 4.92
N VAL A 233 11.37 4.84 4.58
CA VAL A 233 11.90 6.18 4.89
C VAL A 233 11.93 6.39 6.40
N LEU A 234 10.88 6.00 7.11
CA LEU A 234 10.79 6.17 8.56
C LEU A 234 11.90 5.44 9.32
N THR A 235 12.49 4.36 8.77
CA THR A 235 13.60 3.67 9.43
C THR A 235 14.84 4.53 9.59
N SER A 236 14.96 5.64 8.84
CA SER A 236 16.02 6.66 9.02
C SER A 236 15.99 7.32 10.40
N LEU A 237 14.85 7.28 11.11
CA LEU A 237 14.76 7.74 12.49
C LEU A 237 15.73 7.00 13.41
N GLN A 238 16.14 5.77 13.08
CA GLN A 238 17.11 5.01 13.88
C GLN A 238 18.55 5.51 13.75
N SER A 239 18.82 6.46 12.85
CA SER A 239 20.12 7.11 12.66
C SER A 239 20.10 8.58 13.13
N LEU A 240 19.31 8.90 14.15
CA LEU A 240 19.34 10.22 14.78
C LEU A 240 20.68 10.51 15.48
N ASP A 241 21.43 9.47 15.83
CA ASP A 241 22.82 9.54 16.31
C ASP A 241 23.83 9.81 15.19
N LEU A 242 23.32 10.09 13.99
CA LEU A 242 24.01 10.34 12.73
C LEU A 242 24.78 9.15 12.17
N THR A 243 24.80 7.99 12.84
CA THR A 243 25.53 6.83 12.32
C THR A 243 24.62 5.87 11.56
N ILE A 244 25.09 5.40 10.39
CA ILE A 244 24.37 4.41 9.60
C ILE A 244 24.89 3.01 9.92
N ARG A 245 24.11 2.26 10.69
CA ARG A 245 24.34 0.83 10.97
C ARG A 245 23.43 -0.01 10.10
N TRP A 246 24.00 -0.90 9.28
CA TRP A 246 23.22 -1.79 8.40
C TRP A 246 22.14 -2.58 9.15
N ASP A 247 22.44 -3.03 10.37
CA ASP A 247 21.53 -3.84 11.19
C ASP A 247 20.18 -3.15 11.44
N ASN A 248 20.16 -1.81 11.57
CA ASN A 248 18.95 -1.02 11.79
C ASN A 248 18.05 -0.94 10.54
N TYR A 249 18.61 -1.16 9.35
CA TYR A 249 17.90 -1.07 8.06
C TYR A 249 17.63 -2.43 7.42
N ALA A 250 18.43 -3.45 7.75
CA ALA A 250 18.42 -4.76 7.11
C ALA A 250 17.03 -5.40 7.12
N ASN A 251 16.39 -5.46 8.29
CA ASN A 251 15.03 -6.00 8.44
C ASN A 251 14.00 -5.23 7.63
N GLY A 252 14.12 -3.90 7.59
CA GLY A 252 13.30 -3.03 6.75
C GLY A 252 13.44 -3.38 5.27
N VAL A 253 14.67 -3.57 4.78
CA VAL A 253 14.95 -3.94 3.38
C VAL A 253 14.44 -5.34 3.06
N TYR A 254 14.75 -6.33 3.90
CA TYR A 254 14.38 -7.74 3.67
C TYR A 254 12.88 -7.96 3.60
N VAL A 255 12.08 -7.17 4.32
CA VAL A 255 10.62 -7.25 4.27
C VAL A 255 10.03 -6.24 3.27
N GLY A 256 10.51 -5.00 3.32
CA GLY A 256 9.95 -3.87 2.57
C GLY A 256 10.14 -3.98 1.06
N VAL A 257 11.31 -4.41 0.57
CA VAL A 257 11.58 -4.51 -0.88
C VAL A 257 10.76 -5.63 -1.53
N PRO A 258 10.73 -6.87 -0.99
CA PRO A 258 9.83 -7.90 -1.51
C PRO A 258 8.36 -7.50 -1.41
N ALA A 259 7.94 -6.88 -0.30
CA ALA A 259 6.57 -6.39 -0.15
C ALA A 259 6.21 -5.35 -1.22
N ALA A 260 7.04 -4.32 -1.41
CA ALA A 260 6.83 -3.29 -2.44
C ALA A 260 6.69 -3.91 -3.84
N THR A 261 7.58 -4.85 -4.16
CA THR A 261 7.59 -5.55 -5.45
C THR A 261 6.30 -6.33 -5.66
N LEU A 262 5.86 -7.12 -4.67
CA LEU A 262 4.64 -7.91 -4.75
C LEU A 262 3.40 -7.01 -4.84
N LEU A 263 3.33 -5.96 -4.02
CA LEU A 263 2.17 -5.06 -3.97
C LEU A 263 1.98 -4.27 -5.26
N VAL A 264 3.06 -3.91 -5.95
CA VAL A 264 3.00 -3.27 -7.27
C VAL A 264 2.64 -4.28 -8.35
N LEU A 265 3.37 -5.39 -8.43
CA LEU A 265 3.28 -6.29 -9.58
C LEU A 265 2.00 -7.14 -9.57
N LEU A 266 1.53 -7.61 -8.42
CA LEU A 266 0.38 -8.52 -8.35
C LEU A 266 -0.90 -7.99 -9.02
N PRO A 267 -1.38 -6.77 -8.71
CA PRO A 267 -2.61 -6.25 -9.32
C PRO A 267 -2.42 -5.83 -10.79
N ILE A 268 -1.21 -5.43 -11.18
CA ILE A 268 -0.89 -4.89 -12.51
C ILE A 268 -0.67 -6.02 -13.51
N TRP A 269 0.02 -7.09 -13.11
CA TRP A 269 0.50 -8.13 -14.00
C TRP A 269 -0.62 -8.94 -14.66
N SER A 270 -1.72 -9.17 -13.95
CA SER A 270 -2.88 -9.87 -14.51
C SER A 270 -3.51 -9.08 -15.65
N VAL A 271 -3.70 -7.77 -15.46
CA VAL A 271 -4.29 -6.90 -16.47
C VAL A 271 -3.33 -6.68 -17.64
N HIS A 272 -2.02 -6.55 -17.36
CA HIS A 272 -0.99 -6.51 -18.41
C HIS A 272 -1.10 -7.72 -19.36
N LYS A 273 -1.20 -8.94 -18.81
CA LYS A 273 -1.37 -10.15 -19.62
C LYS A 273 -2.64 -10.09 -20.48
N ASN A 274 -3.76 -9.64 -19.92
CA ASN A 274 -5.01 -9.51 -20.67
C ASN A 274 -4.92 -8.46 -21.78
N ILE A 275 -4.28 -7.31 -21.55
CA ILE A 275 -4.05 -6.27 -22.58
C ILE A 275 -3.22 -6.85 -23.73
N VAL A 276 -2.11 -7.52 -23.41
CA VAL A 276 -1.22 -8.12 -24.42
C VAL A 276 -1.97 -9.18 -25.25
N GLN A 277 -2.78 -10.01 -24.60
CA GLN A 277 -3.57 -11.03 -25.28
C GLN A 277 -4.64 -10.43 -26.20
N GLU A 278 -5.41 -9.44 -25.73
CA GLU A 278 -6.42 -8.79 -26.58
C GLU A 278 -5.79 -8.02 -27.74
N LYS A 279 -4.65 -7.37 -27.51
CA LYS A 279 -3.89 -6.70 -28.56
C LYS A 279 -3.46 -7.69 -29.64
N ALA A 280 -2.93 -8.85 -29.26
CA ALA A 280 -2.58 -9.92 -30.20
C ALA A 280 -3.81 -10.41 -30.99
N ASN A 281 -4.93 -10.68 -30.31
CA ASN A 281 -6.18 -11.13 -30.94
C ASN A 281 -6.67 -10.14 -32.02
N VAL A 282 -6.64 -8.84 -31.71
CA VAL A 282 -7.10 -7.80 -32.66
C VAL A 282 -6.12 -7.64 -33.82
N ILE A 283 -4.82 -7.68 -33.58
CA ILE A 283 -3.79 -7.64 -34.64
C ILE A 283 -3.94 -8.84 -35.58
N ASP A 284 -4.17 -10.04 -35.05
CA ASP A 284 -4.39 -11.25 -35.86
C ASP A 284 -5.68 -11.17 -36.66
N GLY A 285 -6.73 -10.55 -36.11
CA GLY A 285 -7.95 -10.22 -36.84
C GLY A 285 -7.69 -9.27 -38.02
N ILE A 286 -6.92 -8.21 -37.80
CA ILE A 286 -6.55 -7.23 -38.84
C ILE A 286 -5.66 -7.88 -39.91
N ASN A 287 -4.67 -8.68 -39.52
CA ASN A 287 -3.79 -9.37 -40.46
C ASN A 287 -4.57 -10.35 -41.35
N ARG A 288 -5.58 -11.06 -40.81
CA ARG A 288 -6.49 -11.88 -41.61
C ARG A 288 -7.32 -11.04 -42.58
N ALA A 289 -7.83 -9.89 -42.12
CA ALA A 289 -8.60 -8.98 -42.97
C ALA A 289 -7.76 -8.34 -44.09
N ILE A 290 -6.48 -8.06 -43.84
CA ILE A 290 -5.53 -7.57 -44.85
C ILE A 290 -5.26 -8.66 -45.89
N LYS A 291 -4.98 -9.90 -45.46
CA LYS A 291 -4.73 -11.03 -46.38
C LYS A 291 -5.94 -11.37 -47.25
N GLY A 292 -7.16 -11.15 -46.75
CA GLY A 292 -8.40 -11.35 -47.49
C GLY A 292 -8.92 -10.11 -48.21
N ALA A 293 -8.17 -8.99 -48.20
CA ALA A 293 -8.54 -7.80 -48.96
C ALA A 293 -8.31 -8.04 -50.45
N SER A 294 -9.12 -7.40 -51.30
CA SER A 294 -8.96 -7.47 -52.75
C SER A 294 -7.67 -6.77 -53.18
N ASP A 295 -6.92 -7.38 -54.10
CA ASP A 295 -5.77 -6.78 -54.77
C ASP A 295 -6.19 -5.78 -55.87
N SER A 296 -7.50 -5.54 -56.04
CA SER A 296 -8.01 -4.58 -57.00
C SER A 296 -7.64 -3.14 -56.60
N LEU A 297 -7.17 -2.38 -57.58
CA LEU A 297 -6.79 -0.97 -57.43
C LEU A 297 -8.00 -0.02 -57.45
N ASP A 298 -9.20 -0.52 -57.17
CA ASP A 298 -10.38 0.34 -57.06
C ASP A 298 -10.30 1.18 -55.77
N SER A 299 -10.91 2.37 -55.83
CA SER A 299 -10.83 3.35 -54.75
C SER A 299 -11.38 2.83 -53.41
N GLU A 300 -12.35 1.92 -53.42
CA GLU A 300 -12.97 1.39 -52.21
C GLU A 300 -12.04 0.37 -51.51
N SER A 301 -11.49 -0.58 -52.29
CA SER A 301 -10.54 -1.58 -51.80
C SER A 301 -9.28 -0.93 -51.23
N LEU A 302 -8.72 0.09 -51.91
CA LEU A 302 -7.57 0.85 -51.42
C LEU A 302 -7.86 1.61 -50.13
N THR A 303 -9.03 2.24 -50.02
CA THR A 303 -9.44 2.98 -48.81
C THR A 303 -9.59 2.03 -47.62
N ARG A 304 -10.20 0.86 -47.83
CA ARG A 304 -10.36 -0.17 -46.80
C ARG A 304 -9.00 -0.72 -46.34
N LEU A 305 -8.10 -1.02 -47.27
CA LEU A 305 -6.76 -1.52 -46.95
C LEU A 305 -5.95 -0.49 -46.14
N ASN A 306 -5.96 0.78 -46.56
CA ASN A 306 -5.33 1.87 -45.81
C ASN A 306 -5.91 2.00 -44.40
N GLY A 307 -7.24 1.91 -44.25
CA GLY A 307 -7.90 1.92 -42.95
C GLY A 307 -7.44 0.78 -42.03
N LEU A 308 -7.25 -0.43 -42.56
CA LEU A 308 -6.73 -1.57 -41.82
C LEU A 308 -5.26 -1.38 -41.42
N LEU A 309 -4.43 -0.85 -42.31
CA LEU A 309 -3.01 -0.56 -42.02
C LEU A 309 -2.86 0.50 -40.92
N ILE A 310 -3.62 1.60 -41.01
CA ILE A 310 -3.63 2.66 -40.00
C ILE A 310 -4.09 2.09 -38.65
N ARG A 311 -5.17 1.31 -38.63
CA ARG A 311 -5.68 0.69 -37.40
C ARG A 311 -4.67 -0.26 -36.77
N ARG A 312 -3.96 -1.06 -37.58
CA ARG A 312 -2.88 -1.94 -37.10
C ARG A 312 -1.79 -1.11 -36.40
N GLU A 313 -1.36 -0.03 -37.03
CA GLU A 313 -0.32 0.86 -36.51
C GLU A 313 -0.74 1.53 -35.20
N GLN A 314 -1.98 2.03 -35.13
CA GLN A 314 -2.54 2.61 -33.91
C GLN A 314 -2.53 1.60 -32.75
N ILE A 315 -2.96 0.37 -33.00
CA ILE A 315 -2.97 -0.69 -31.98
C ILE A 315 -1.56 -1.03 -31.52
N HIS A 316 -0.57 -1.08 -32.42
CA HIS A 316 0.83 -1.30 -32.04
C HIS A 316 1.35 -0.23 -31.06
N HIS A 317 0.96 1.02 -31.25
CA HIS A 317 1.35 2.15 -30.41
C HIS A 317 0.56 2.27 -29.10
N MET A 318 -0.54 1.52 -28.92
CA MET A 318 -1.25 1.49 -27.65
C MET A 318 -0.36 0.90 -26.54
N ARG A 319 -0.47 1.47 -25.33
CA ARG A 319 0.26 1.00 -24.15
C ARG A 319 -0.09 -0.46 -23.83
N ASN A 320 0.90 -1.20 -23.31
CA ASN A 320 0.71 -2.60 -22.88
C ASN A 320 0.44 -2.74 -21.38
N TRP A 321 0.60 -1.67 -20.60
CA TRP A 321 0.46 -1.68 -19.15
C TRP A 321 -0.81 -0.92 -18.73
N PRO A 322 -1.49 -1.31 -17.63
CA PRO A 322 -2.69 -0.63 -17.12
C PRO A 322 -2.34 0.66 -16.34
N MET A 323 -1.31 1.38 -16.81
CA MET A 323 -0.79 2.61 -16.22
C MET A 323 -0.53 3.63 -17.32
N ASP A 324 -0.87 4.87 -17.07
CA ASP A 324 -0.44 6.00 -17.90
C ASP A 324 1.01 6.38 -17.60
N LEU A 325 1.56 7.25 -18.45
CA LEU A 325 2.92 7.74 -18.30
C LEU A 325 3.12 8.48 -16.96
N SER A 326 2.06 9.14 -16.48
CA SER A 326 2.05 9.84 -15.18
C SER A 326 2.25 8.86 -14.02
N LEU A 327 1.46 7.79 -13.93
CA LEU A 327 1.60 6.77 -12.89
C LEU A 327 2.95 6.03 -12.98
N PHE A 328 3.42 5.75 -14.19
CA PHE A 328 4.74 5.13 -14.38
C PHE A 328 5.87 6.03 -13.87
N SER A 329 5.84 7.33 -14.17
CA SER A 329 6.84 8.27 -13.67
C SER A 329 6.86 8.30 -12.13
N ARG A 330 5.68 8.36 -11.50
CA ARG A 330 5.56 8.35 -10.02
C ARG A 330 6.14 7.08 -9.41
N LEU A 331 5.91 5.92 -10.02
CA LEU A 331 6.49 4.65 -9.60
C LEU A 331 8.01 4.73 -9.59
N VAL A 332 8.63 5.22 -10.67
CA VAL A 332 10.08 5.39 -10.76
C VAL A 332 10.58 6.37 -9.69
N PHE A 333 9.94 7.53 -9.54
CA PHE A 333 10.32 8.51 -8.51
C PHE A 333 10.26 7.92 -7.09
N TYR A 334 9.21 7.15 -6.77
CA TYR A 334 9.01 6.61 -5.42
C TYR A 334 10.07 5.58 -5.03
N VAL A 335 10.59 4.80 -5.98
CA VAL A 335 11.66 3.82 -5.71
C VAL A 335 12.95 4.50 -5.22
N PHE A 336 13.23 5.72 -5.65
CA PHE A 336 14.42 6.47 -5.23
C PHE A 336 14.27 7.19 -3.89
N ILE A 337 13.06 7.31 -3.34
CA ILE A 337 12.83 8.06 -2.09
C ILE A 337 13.60 7.46 -0.91
N PRO A 338 13.55 6.14 -0.61
CA PRO A 338 14.25 5.61 0.56
C PRO A 338 15.78 5.76 0.48
N PRO A 339 16.45 5.39 -0.64
CA PRO A 339 17.90 5.63 -0.77
C PRO A 339 18.27 7.10 -0.63
N LEU A 340 17.46 8.03 -1.16
CA LEU A 340 17.69 9.46 -1.02
C LEU A 340 17.50 9.94 0.43
N ALA A 341 16.52 9.40 1.15
CA ALA A 341 16.31 9.72 2.56
C ALA A 341 17.49 9.25 3.42
N TRP A 342 18.00 8.05 3.17
CA TRP A 342 19.16 7.50 3.88
C TRP A 342 20.45 8.23 3.52
N ALA A 343 20.64 8.58 2.24
CA ALA A 343 21.76 9.42 1.81
C ALA A 343 21.69 10.82 2.41
N GLY A 344 20.48 11.37 2.58
CA GLY A 344 20.25 12.64 3.29
C GLY A 344 20.69 12.56 4.75
N ALA A 345 20.33 11.48 5.45
CA ALA A 345 20.79 11.24 6.83
C ALA A 345 22.33 11.11 6.91
N ALA A 346 22.96 10.40 5.98
CA ALA A 346 24.42 10.30 5.88
C ALA A 346 25.09 11.65 5.59
N LEU A 347 24.49 12.47 4.72
CA LEU A 347 25.06 13.76 4.35
C LEU A 347 24.99 14.75 5.51
N THR A 348 23.93 14.69 6.33
CA THR A 348 23.84 15.52 7.53
C THR A 348 24.91 15.19 8.57
N GLU A 349 25.32 13.92 8.67
CA GLU A 349 26.48 13.49 9.49
C GLU A 349 27.75 14.23 9.05
N VAL A 350 28.13 14.08 7.77
CA VAL A 350 29.37 14.67 7.22
C VAL A 350 29.37 16.20 7.31
N LEU A 351 28.23 16.85 7.09
CA LEU A 351 28.14 18.31 7.19
C LEU A 351 28.30 18.78 8.64
N LEU A 352 27.68 18.12 9.60
CA LEU A 352 27.78 18.50 11.01
C LEU A 352 29.20 18.30 11.54
N ASP A 353 29.86 17.20 11.21
CA ASP A 353 31.26 16.96 11.59
C ASP A 353 32.17 18.06 11.04
N SER A 354 31.99 18.41 9.76
CA SER A 354 32.75 19.48 9.10
C SER A 354 32.52 20.87 9.72
N PHE A 355 31.28 21.19 10.14
CA PHE A 355 30.97 22.47 10.81
C PHE A 355 31.40 22.52 12.26
N LEU A 356 31.36 21.39 12.98
CA LEU A 356 31.70 21.30 14.40
C LEU A 356 33.20 21.07 14.63
N GLY A 357 33.98 20.82 13.57
CA GLY A 357 35.44 20.77 13.63
C GLY A 357 35.98 19.57 14.41
N THR A 358 35.22 18.48 14.45
CA THR A 358 35.68 17.13 14.82
C THR A 358 36.06 16.37 13.57
#